data_AF-A0A2G5CSY8-F1
#
_entry.id   AF-A0A2G5CSY8-F1
#
_cell.length_a   1.000
_cell.length_b   1.000
_cell.length_c   1.000
_cell.angle_alpha   90.00
_cell.angle_beta   90.00
_cell.angle_gamma   90.00
#
_symmetry.space_group_name_H-M   'P 1'
#
loop_
_entity.id
_entity.type
_entity.pdbx_description
1 polymer ?
#
loop_
_entity_poly.entity_id
_entity_poly.type
_entity_poly.pdbx_seq_one_letter_code
_entity_poly.pdbx_strand_id
1 'polypeptide(L)'
;MAIIHSESSSDNKFWGLFTQQLNQTSNSVSSVARSLLPTRRRLRLDPSTKLYFPYEPGKQVRSAIRIKNTSKSHVAFKFQTTAPKSCFMRPPGGILAPGETIIATVFKFVELPENNETQKDQKSNVKFKIMSLKVKGELDYVPELLQTTHV
;
A
#
# COMPACT_ATOMS: atom_id res chain seq x y z
N MET A 1 -15.24 -9.24 -2.89
CA MET A 1 -13.98 -9.58 -2.17
C MET A 1 -12.81 -8.93 -2.91
N ALA A 2 -11.82 -8.38 -2.21
CA ALA A 2 -10.59 -7.88 -2.83
C ALA A 2 -9.36 -8.58 -2.24
N ILE A 3 -8.37 -8.91 -3.08
CA ILE A 3 -7.15 -9.61 -2.65
C ILE A 3 -6.10 -8.58 -2.24
N ILE A 4 -5.44 -8.84 -1.12
CA ILE A 4 -4.42 -7.98 -0.50
C ILE A 4 -3.03 -8.53 -0.78
N HIS A 5 -2.19 -7.71 -1.39
CA HIS A 5 -0.75 -7.96 -1.47
C HIS A 5 0.00 -6.92 -0.62
N SER A 6 0.98 -7.36 0.17
CA SER A 6 1.86 -6.44 0.91
C SER A 6 3.29 -6.67 0.45
N GLU A 7 3.97 -5.61 0.06
CA GLU A 7 5.35 -5.69 -0.42
C GLU A 7 6.21 -4.62 0.24
N SER A 8 7.46 -4.97 0.49
CA SER A 8 8.45 -4.08 1.07
C SER A 8 9.55 -3.85 0.07
N SER A 9 9.72 -2.61 -0.37
CA SER A 9 10.83 -2.25 -1.27
C SER A 9 12.13 -2.18 -0.48
N SER A 10 13.21 -2.71 -1.06
CA SER A 10 14.59 -2.53 -0.60
C SER A 10 15.33 -1.45 -1.39
N ASP A 11 14.82 -1.08 -2.57
CA ASP A 11 15.48 -0.18 -3.49
C ASP A 11 15.04 1.26 -3.27
N ASN A 12 16.00 2.09 -2.84
CA ASN A 12 15.89 3.55 -2.83
C ASN A 12 16.14 4.15 -4.23
N LYS A 13 16.42 3.33 -5.26
CA LYS A 13 16.98 3.78 -6.55
C LYS A 13 15.97 4.52 -7.43
N PHE A 14 14.69 4.14 -7.42
CA PHE A 14 13.67 4.81 -8.23
C PHE A 14 13.35 6.24 -7.71
N TRP A 15 13.71 6.54 -6.47
CA TRP A 15 13.45 7.83 -5.83
C TRP A 15 14.74 8.61 -5.48
N GLY A 16 15.92 8.03 -5.77
CA GLY A 16 17.23 8.59 -5.41
C GLY A 16 17.70 9.79 -6.26
N LEU A 17 16.95 10.18 -7.29
CA LEU A 17 17.26 11.39 -8.08
C LEU A 17 16.97 12.69 -7.33
N PHE A 18 16.25 12.66 -6.20
CA PHE A 18 15.91 13.86 -5.42
C PHE A 18 16.72 14.04 -4.13
N THR A 19 17.66 13.16 -3.80
CA THR A 19 18.46 13.24 -2.57
C THR A 19 19.89 13.76 -2.77
N GLN A 20 20.21 14.40 -3.90
CA GLN A 20 21.60 14.81 -4.17
C GLN A 20 22.02 16.16 -3.56
N GLN A 21 21.41 16.58 -2.45
CA GLN A 21 21.91 17.74 -1.72
C GLN A 21 21.72 17.62 -0.22
N LEU A 22 22.46 16.69 0.41
CA LEU A 22 23.39 17.00 1.51
C LEU A 22 23.98 15.71 2.13
N ASN A 23 25.31 15.74 2.21
CA ASN A 23 26.21 15.03 3.09
C ASN A 23 26.55 13.55 2.85
N GLN A 24 27.76 13.42 2.31
CA GLN A 24 28.69 12.31 2.38
C GLN A 24 29.00 11.91 3.83
N THR A 25 29.17 10.59 4.04
CA THR A 25 30.24 9.88 4.79
C THR A 25 29.70 8.71 5.62
N SER A 26 30.01 7.49 5.16
CA SER A 26 30.58 6.39 5.96
C SER A 26 30.59 5.12 5.09
N ASN A 27 31.76 4.73 4.62
CA ASN A 27 31.97 3.46 3.94
C ASN A 27 31.81 2.31 4.94
N SER A 28 30.83 1.43 4.71
CA SER A 28 30.81 0.09 5.30
C SER A 28 30.27 -0.89 4.26
N VAL A 29 31.19 -1.63 3.65
CA VAL A 29 30.92 -2.71 2.70
C VAL A 29 30.33 -3.91 3.45
N SER A 30 28.99 -4.01 3.47
CA SER A 30 28.27 -5.22 3.89
C SER A 30 26.95 -5.42 3.13
N SER A 31 26.90 -5.02 1.86
CA SER A 31 25.67 -4.93 1.07
C SER A 31 25.32 -6.14 0.21
N VAL A 32 26.21 -7.14 0.05
CA VAL A 32 26.04 -8.17 -0.99
C VAL A 32 25.26 -9.42 -0.50
N ALA A 33 25.28 -9.76 0.79
CA ALA A 33 24.71 -11.02 1.29
C ALA A 33 23.24 -10.97 1.74
N ARG A 34 22.60 -9.79 1.80
CA ARG A 34 21.20 -9.66 2.27
C ARG A 34 20.13 -9.78 1.18
N SER A 35 20.51 -9.89 -0.09
CA SER A 35 19.57 -9.99 -1.22
C SER A 35 18.86 -11.34 -1.32
N LEU A 36 19.38 -12.38 -0.66
CA LEU A 36 18.91 -13.76 -0.78
C LEU A 36 17.76 -14.12 0.19
N LEU A 37 17.52 -13.29 1.22
CA LEU A 37 16.44 -13.53 2.18
C LEU A 37 15.21 -12.71 1.80
N PRO A 38 13.99 -13.29 1.86
CA PRO A 38 12.76 -12.54 1.68
C PRO A 38 12.76 -11.30 2.58
N THR A 39 12.51 -10.13 1.99
CA THR A 39 12.45 -8.88 2.75
C THR A 39 11.34 -9.01 3.79
N ARG A 40 11.71 -8.99 5.08
CA ARG A 40 10.72 -9.07 6.17
C ARG A 40 9.69 -7.96 5.97
N ARG A 41 8.40 -8.33 5.94
CA ARG A 41 7.29 -7.37 5.83
C ARG A 41 7.36 -6.41 7.01
N ARG A 42 7.49 -5.10 6.71
CA ARG A 42 7.59 -4.04 7.72
C ARG A 42 6.23 -3.67 8.32
N LEU A 43 5.16 -3.93 7.57
CA LEU A 43 3.78 -3.69 7.97
C LEU A 43 3.05 -5.01 8.21
N ARG A 44 2.29 -5.06 9.30
CA ARG A 44 1.29 -6.11 9.55
C ARG A 44 -0.09 -5.57 9.16
N LEU A 45 -0.78 -6.33 8.33
CA LEU A 45 -2.14 -6.03 7.86
C LEU A 45 -3.15 -6.94 8.55
N ASP A 46 -4.29 -6.37 8.95
CA ASP A 46 -5.44 -7.12 9.44
C ASP A 46 -6.76 -6.55 8.85
N PRO A 47 -7.47 -7.29 7.99
CA PRO A 47 -7.16 -8.64 7.52
C PRO A 47 -5.89 -8.69 6.64
N SER A 48 -5.24 -9.85 6.59
CA SER A 48 -3.92 -9.99 5.96
C SER A 48 -3.95 -10.35 4.47
N THR A 49 -5.03 -10.96 3.99
CA THR A 49 -5.10 -11.57 2.64
C THR A 49 -6.27 -11.11 1.80
N LYS A 50 -7.44 -10.86 2.41
CA LYS A 50 -8.69 -10.55 1.70
C LYS A 50 -9.51 -9.53 2.47
N LEU A 51 -10.06 -8.55 1.76
CA LEU A 51 -11.12 -7.68 2.27
C LEU A 51 -12.48 -8.10 1.72
N TYR A 52 -13.45 -8.17 2.62
CA TYR A 52 -14.84 -8.43 2.28
C TYR A 52 -15.61 -7.12 2.19
N PHE A 53 -16.47 -7.05 1.17
CA PHE A 53 -17.35 -5.92 0.93
C PHE A 53 -18.76 -6.48 0.80
N PRO A 54 -19.76 -5.88 1.48
CA PRO A 54 -21.17 -6.18 1.20
C PRO A 54 -21.46 -6.02 -0.30
N TYR A 55 -22.33 -6.87 -0.84
CA TYR A 55 -22.78 -6.74 -2.21
C TYR A 55 -23.99 -5.81 -2.25
N GLU A 56 -23.79 -4.59 -2.74
CA GLU A 56 -24.86 -3.60 -2.89
C GLU A 56 -24.72 -2.91 -4.26
N PRO A 57 -25.34 -3.46 -5.33
CA PRO A 57 -25.27 -2.91 -6.68
C PRO A 57 -25.63 -1.43 -6.74
N GLY A 58 -24.86 -0.66 -7.51
CA GLY A 58 -25.04 0.78 -7.65
C GLY A 58 -24.58 1.62 -6.47
N LYS A 59 -24.09 0.98 -5.41
CA LYS A 59 -23.66 1.68 -4.20
C LYS A 59 -22.15 1.60 -4.00
N GLN A 60 -21.67 2.60 -3.27
CA GLN A 60 -20.34 2.58 -2.70
C GLN A 60 -20.38 1.80 -1.38
N VAL A 61 -19.60 0.74 -1.31
CA VAL A 61 -19.42 -0.09 -0.13
C VAL A 61 -18.03 0.14 0.45
N ARG A 62 -17.85 -0.17 1.73
CA ARG A 62 -16.59 0.07 2.44
C ARG A 62 -16.19 -1.10 3.33
N SER A 63 -14.88 -1.24 3.54
CA SER A 63 -14.29 -2.21 4.45
C SER A 63 -13.05 -1.61 5.10
N ALA A 64 -12.77 -1.98 6.35
CA ALA A 64 -11.64 -1.44 7.10
C ALA A 64 -10.45 -2.41 7.10
N ILE A 65 -9.25 -1.86 7.06
CA ILE A 65 -7.99 -2.59 7.22
C ILE A 65 -7.13 -1.88 8.27
N ARG A 66 -6.63 -2.65 9.24
CA ARG A 66 -5.66 -2.20 10.22
C ARG A 66 -4.26 -2.40 9.65
N ILE A 67 -3.45 -1.35 9.70
CA ILE A 67 -2.06 -1.32 9.23
C ILE A 67 -1.18 -0.97 10.43
N LYS A 68 -0.31 -1.89 10.86
CA LYS A 68 0.62 -1.68 11.98
C LYS A 68 2.06 -1.72 11.49
N ASN A 69 2.84 -0.71 11.86
CA ASN A 69 4.30 -0.77 11.70
C ASN A 69 4.89 -1.67 12.80
N THR A 70 5.43 -2.82 12.39
CA THR A 70 6.09 -3.76 13.31
C THR A 70 7.62 -3.64 13.30
N SER A 71 8.15 -2.64 12.60
CA SER A 71 9.58 -2.38 12.50
C SER A 71 10.05 -1.34 13.54
N LYS A 72 11.37 -1.21 13.70
CA LYS A 72 12.01 -0.22 14.58
C LYS A 72 12.31 1.12 13.87
N SER A 73 11.77 1.33 12.68
CA SER A 73 12.01 2.56 11.89
C SER A 73 10.68 3.12 11.39
N HIS A 74 10.66 4.40 11.01
CA HIS A 74 9.52 4.97 10.32
C HIS A 74 9.29 4.25 9.00
N VAL A 75 8.02 4.01 8.68
CA VAL A 75 7.62 3.31 7.46
C VAL A 75 6.58 4.12 6.72
N ALA A 76 6.91 4.57 5.52
CA ALA A 76 5.95 5.11 4.59
C ALA A 76 5.17 3.98 3.91
N PHE A 77 3.88 4.18 3.67
CA PHE A 77 3.03 3.26 2.92
C PHE A 77 2.23 3.96 1.82
N LYS A 78 1.93 3.21 0.75
CA LYS A 78 1.10 3.66 -0.38
C LYS A 78 0.13 2.55 -0.81
N PHE A 79 -1.13 2.92 -0.99
CA PHE A 79 -2.14 2.07 -1.59
C PHE A 79 -2.06 2.11 -3.12
N GLN A 80 -2.12 0.94 -3.73
CA GLN A 80 -2.22 0.74 -5.17
C GLN A 80 -3.33 -0.28 -5.45
N THR A 81 -4.08 -0.12 -6.53
CA THR A 81 -5.15 -1.04 -6.91
C THR A 81 -5.15 -1.25 -8.41
N THR A 82 -5.67 -2.40 -8.86
CA THR A 82 -5.92 -2.64 -10.29
C THR A 82 -7.19 -1.94 -10.79
N ALA A 83 -7.96 -1.29 -9.91
CA ALA A 83 -9.23 -0.64 -10.24
C ALA A 83 -9.35 0.76 -9.59
N PRO A 84 -8.49 1.74 -9.94
CA PRO A 84 -8.41 3.04 -9.25
C PRO A 84 -9.68 3.89 -9.33
N LYS A 85 -10.50 3.71 -10.38
CA LYS A 85 -11.78 4.42 -10.52
C LYS A 85 -12.85 3.93 -9.54
N SER A 86 -12.82 2.63 -9.21
CA SER A 86 -13.87 1.98 -8.43
C SER A 86 -13.39 1.39 -7.11
N CYS A 87 -12.11 1.51 -6.75
CA CYS A 87 -11.53 1.01 -5.50
C CYS A 87 -10.42 1.95 -5.00
N PHE A 88 -10.61 2.60 -3.85
CA PHE A 88 -9.61 3.52 -3.30
C PHE A 88 -9.57 3.44 -1.77
N MET A 89 -8.48 3.89 -1.17
CA MET A 89 -8.28 3.85 0.28
C MET A 89 -8.16 5.26 0.87
N ARG A 90 -8.63 5.42 2.11
CA ARG A 90 -8.46 6.63 2.91
C ARG A 90 -7.82 6.28 4.28
N PRO A 91 -6.65 6.87 4.62
CA PRO A 91 -5.79 7.67 3.72
C PRO A 91 -5.17 6.79 2.60
N PRO A 92 -4.81 7.36 1.43
CA PRO A 92 -4.20 6.59 0.34
C PRO A 92 -2.73 6.22 0.61
N GLY A 93 -2.09 6.88 1.57
CA GLY A 93 -0.73 6.64 2.01
C GLY A 93 -0.44 7.46 3.27
N GLY A 94 0.72 7.24 3.88
CA GLY A 94 1.14 7.93 5.09
C GLY A 94 2.42 7.36 5.66
N ILE A 95 2.91 7.95 6.75
CA ILE A 95 4.07 7.47 7.49
C ILE A 95 3.56 6.92 8.82
N LEU A 96 4.08 5.76 9.23
CA LEU A 96 3.84 5.19 10.54
C LEU A 96 5.15 5.15 11.34
N ALA A 97 5.15 5.75 12.52
CA ALA A 97 6.22 5.61 13.51
C ALA A 97 6.37 4.15 13.97
N PRO A 98 7.51 3.76 14.56
CA PRO A 98 7.69 2.43 15.13
C PRO A 98 6.56 2.06 16.10
N GLY A 99 5.87 0.95 15.86
CA GLY A 99 4.75 0.47 16.69
C GLY A 99 3.39 1.11 16.39
N GLU A 100 3.36 2.20 15.62
CA GLU A 100 2.13 2.91 15.28
C GLU A 100 1.18 2.04 14.44
N THR A 101 -0.12 2.27 14.64
CA THR A 101 -1.19 1.56 13.95
C THR A 101 -2.25 2.54 13.47
N ILE A 102 -2.69 2.36 12.23
CA ILE A 102 -3.81 3.10 11.64
C ILE A 102 -4.91 2.14 11.17
N ILE A 103 -6.16 2.61 11.20
CA ILE A 103 -7.27 1.96 10.50
C ILE A 103 -7.53 2.75 9.22
N ALA A 104 -7.28 2.13 8.07
CA ALA A 104 -7.59 2.70 6.78
C ALA A 104 -8.89 2.11 6.24
N THR A 105 -9.70 2.94 5.57
CA THR A 105 -10.96 2.52 4.97
C THR A 105 -10.77 2.35 3.47
N VAL A 106 -11.05 1.17 2.94
CA VAL A 106 -11.12 0.91 1.51
C VAL A 106 -12.57 1.06 1.07
N PHE A 107 -12.78 1.89 0.07
CA PHE A 107 -14.06 2.10 -0.60
C PHE A 107 -14.04 1.35 -1.92
N LYS A 108 -15.18 0.74 -2.27
CA LYS A 108 -15.38 0.08 -3.56
C LYS A 108 -16.76 0.45 -4.11
N PHE A 109 -16.83 0.81 -5.38
CA PHE A 109 -18.11 0.92 -6.09
C PHE A 109 -18.51 -0.45 -6.65
N VAL A 110 -19.76 -0.88 -6.42
CA VAL A 110 -20.31 -2.10 -7.00
C VAL A 110 -21.11 -1.70 -8.23
N GLU A 111 -20.58 -2.00 -9.41
CA GLU A 111 -21.28 -1.74 -10.68
C GLU A 111 -22.58 -2.56 -10.74
N LEU A 112 -23.66 -1.96 -11.25
CA LEU A 112 -24.88 -2.69 -11.53
C LEU A 112 -24.61 -3.65 -12.71
N PRO A 113 -25.05 -4.91 -12.64
CA PRO A 113 -25.03 -5.77 -13.82
C PRO A 113 -26.02 -5.23 -14.85
N GLU A 114 -25.54 -5.03 -16.08
CA GLU A 114 -26.34 -4.52 -17.20
C GLU A 114 -27.21 -5.60 -17.88
N ASN A 115 -27.10 -6.88 -17.49
CA ASN A 115 -27.88 -7.96 -18.10
C ASN A 115 -28.32 -9.04 -17.08
N ASN A 116 -29.44 -9.73 -17.37
CA ASN A 116 -30.16 -10.71 -16.55
C ASN A 116 -29.39 -12.04 -16.30
N GLU A 117 -28.05 -12.02 -16.29
CA GLU A 117 -27.26 -13.21 -15.98
C GLU A 117 -27.07 -13.36 -14.47
N THR A 118 -27.55 -14.49 -13.95
CA THR A 118 -27.51 -14.92 -12.56
C THR A 118 -26.20 -14.56 -11.84
N GLN A 119 -26.30 -13.61 -10.89
CA GLN A 119 -25.22 -13.03 -10.08
C GLN A 119 -24.55 -13.99 -9.07
N LYS A 120 -24.44 -15.28 -9.36
CA LYS A 120 -23.95 -16.25 -8.36
C LYS A 120 -22.43 -16.24 -8.14
N ASP A 121 -21.65 -15.67 -9.07
CA ASP A 121 -20.18 -15.78 -9.04
C ASP A 121 -19.42 -14.51 -9.43
N GLN A 122 -19.96 -13.31 -9.16
CA GLN A 122 -19.16 -12.07 -9.30
C GLN A 122 -18.12 -11.96 -8.16
N LYS A 123 -17.13 -12.87 -8.17
CA LYS A 123 -15.85 -12.72 -7.48
C LYS A 123 -15.15 -11.53 -8.11
N SER A 124 -15.37 -10.34 -7.56
CA SER A 124 -14.68 -9.15 -8.05
C SER A 124 -13.17 -9.39 -8.03
N ASN A 125 -12.54 -9.45 -9.21
CA ASN A 125 -11.11 -9.71 -9.40
C ASN A 125 -10.22 -8.52 -8.99
N VAL A 126 -10.76 -7.58 -8.20
CA VAL A 126 -10.05 -6.39 -7.74
C VAL A 126 -8.93 -6.81 -6.79
N LYS A 127 -7.70 -6.45 -7.15
CA LYS A 127 -6.52 -6.65 -6.34
C LYS A 127 -6.01 -5.28 -5.89
N PHE A 128 -5.57 -5.20 -4.64
CA PHE A 128 -4.85 -4.03 -4.18
C PHE A 128 -3.58 -4.42 -3.44
N LYS A 129 -2.63 -3.49 -3.41
CA LYS A 129 -1.32 -3.63 -2.83
C LYS A 129 -1.08 -2.48 -1.85
N ILE A 130 -0.56 -2.80 -0.68
CA ILE A 130 0.01 -1.82 0.24
C ILE A 130 1.53 -1.95 0.14
N MET A 131 2.14 -0.97 -0.52
CA MET A 131 3.60 -0.85 -0.60
C MET A 131 4.13 -0.24 0.68
N SER A 132 5.33 -0.63 1.08
CA SER A 132 6.01 -0.11 2.27
C SER A 132 7.48 0.21 2.02
N LEU A 133 7.95 1.32 2.57
CA LEU A 133 9.34 1.78 2.49
C LEU A 133 9.80 2.27 3.86
N LYS A 134 11.02 1.89 4.26
CA LYS A 134 11.66 2.47 5.45
C LYS A 134 12.15 3.88 5.13
N VAL A 135 11.84 4.86 5.98
CA VAL A 135 12.26 6.27 5.85
C VAL A 135 13.04 6.71 7.10
N LYS A 136 13.96 7.68 6.99
CA LYS A 136 14.68 8.24 8.15
C LYS A 136 13.89 9.42 8.71
N GLY A 137 12.78 9.11 9.41
CA GLY A 137 11.95 10.12 10.08
C GLY A 137 10.82 10.66 9.20
N GLU A 138 10.03 11.58 9.76
CA GLU A 138 8.81 12.12 9.14
C GLU A 138 9.12 13.02 7.93
N LEU A 139 10.29 13.65 7.91
CA LEU A 139 10.69 14.63 6.88
C LEU A 139 11.17 14.01 5.56
N ASP A 140 11.45 12.71 5.55
CA ASP A 140 12.01 12.01 4.39
C ASP A 140 10.95 11.63 3.33
N TYR A 141 9.66 11.76 3.65
CA TYR A 141 8.58 11.34 2.77
C TYR A 141 7.69 12.52 2.41
N VAL A 142 7.90 13.04 1.21
CA VAL A 142 7.08 14.10 0.60
C VAL A 142 5.94 13.43 -0.17
N PRO A 143 4.66 13.55 0.27
CA PRO A 143 3.52 12.93 -0.41
C PRO A 143 3.32 13.42 -1.84
N GLU A 144 3.78 14.63 -2.16
CA GLU A 144 3.61 15.31 -3.45
C GLU A 144 4.44 14.68 -4.59
N LEU A 145 5.48 13.91 -4.28
CA LEU A 145 6.31 13.21 -5.29
C LEU A 145 5.60 11.98 -5.90
N LEU A 146 4.42 11.62 -5.41
CA LEU A 146 3.66 10.47 -5.87
C LEU A 146 2.61 10.80 -6.95
N GLN A 147 2.55 12.06 -7.40
CA GLN A 147 1.71 12.52 -8.52
C GLN A 147 2.52 12.58 -9.82
N THR A 148 2.65 11.43 -10.49
CA THR A 148 2.96 11.33 -11.92
C THR A 148 2.39 9.97 -12.31
N THR A 149 1.37 9.83 -13.15
CA THR A 149 1.00 10.57 -14.36
C THR A 149 -0.52 10.47 -14.54
N HIS A 150 -1.18 11.60 -14.76
CA HIS A 150 -2.42 11.64 -15.55
C HIS A 150 -2.01 11.40 -17.01
N VAL A 151 -2.44 10.29 -17.63
CA VAL A 151 -3.39 10.18 -18.77
C VAL A 151 -3.80 8.72 -18.87
#